data_AF-A0A2D6TPC6-F1
#
_entry.id   AF-A0A2D6TPC6-F1
#
_cell.length_a   1.000
_cell.length_b   1.000
_cell.length_c   1.000
_cell.angle_alpha   90.00
_cell.angle_beta   90.00
_cell.angle_gamma   90.00
#
_symmetry.space_group_name_H-M   'P 1'
#
loop_
_entity.id
_entity.type
_entity.pdbx_description
1 polymer ?
#
loop_
_entity_poly.entity_id
_entity_poly.type
_entity_poly.pdbx_seq_one_letter_code
_entity_poly.pdbx_strand_id
1 'polypeptide(L)'
;MAKKYTKTEEKPLSEVIGNRKNYYQTKIAEAFETVYKSKDFEYIGQFEKIVSKLTARALKGNLEGIIKESKRGRPRKIKEIDKRPRLTSYQYAKSRDEGMTNEEIKNKFRMDSPYHLSGFSRKYNKNLKERKKDDTRPKLTSKKYAKAKDDGMTNKEIKNKFRIDSARQLGGFAYQYLKKRKK
;
A
#
# COMPACT_ATOMS: atom_id res chain seq x y z
N MET A 1 -50.44 -1.38 -15.99
CA MET A 1 -50.24 -2.85 -15.82
C MET A 1 -50.00 -3.15 -14.34
N ALA A 2 -50.95 -3.80 -13.67
CA ALA A 2 -50.80 -4.19 -12.27
C ALA A 2 -49.89 -5.43 -12.17
N LYS A 3 -48.82 -5.35 -11.37
CA LYS A 3 -47.97 -6.52 -11.08
C LYS A 3 -48.80 -7.52 -10.26
N LYS A 4 -49.21 -8.62 -10.89
CA LYS A 4 -49.79 -9.77 -10.19
C LYS A 4 -48.69 -10.40 -9.34
N TYR A 5 -48.77 -10.24 -8.02
CA TYR A 5 -47.91 -10.98 -7.11
C TYR A 5 -48.41 -12.43 -7.08
N THR A 6 -47.57 -13.36 -7.56
CA THR A 6 -47.81 -14.79 -7.39
C THR A 6 -47.80 -15.13 -5.91
N LYS A 7 -48.83 -15.82 -5.45
CA LYS A 7 -48.98 -16.31 -4.08
C LYS A 7 -47.77 -17.21 -3.78
N THR A 8 -46.84 -16.72 -2.95
CA THR A 8 -45.67 -17.50 -2.51
C THR A 8 -46.17 -18.70 -1.71
N GLU A 9 -45.78 -19.90 -2.13
CA GLU A 9 -46.00 -21.13 -1.37
C GLU A 9 -45.41 -20.97 0.03
N GLU A 10 -46.23 -21.20 1.05
CA GLU A 10 -45.81 -21.14 2.45
C GLU A 10 -44.93 -22.34 2.76
N LYS A 11 -43.61 -22.13 2.68
CA LYS A 11 -42.62 -23.13 3.09
C LYS A 11 -42.59 -23.26 4.62
N PRO A 12 -42.35 -24.46 5.16
CA PRO A 12 -42.18 -24.63 6.59
C PRO A 12 -40.97 -23.83 7.10
N LEU A 13 -41.10 -23.26 8.30
CA LEU A 13 -40.09 -22.38 8.90
C LEU A 13 -38.70 -23.04 8.97
N SER A 14 -38.65 -24.35 9.20
CA SER A 14 -37.42 -25.16 9.20
C SER A 14 -36.69 -25.11 7.86
N GLU A 15 -37.40 -25.19 6.74
CA GLU A 15 -36.84 -25.12 5.39
C GLU A 15 -36.33 -23.70 5.09
N VAL A 16 -37.08 -22.67 5.51
CA VAL A 16 -36.64 -21.26 5.38
C VAL A 16 -35.35 -21.00 6.18
N ILE A 17 -35.26 -21.52 7.40
CA ILE A 17 -34.07 -21.41 8.24
C ILE A 17 -32.89 -22.17 7.61
N GLY A 18 -33.11 -23.39 7.12
CA GLY A 18 -32.10 -24.20 6.44
C GLY A 18 -31.54 -23.50 5.19
N ASN A 19 -32.43 -22.99 4.34
CA ASN A 19 -32.05 -22.27 3.13
C ASN A 19 -31.25 -20.99 3.44
N ARG A 20 -31.65 -20.25 4.47
CA ARG A 20 -30.89 -19.06 4.93
C ARG A 20 -29.52 -19.44 5.47
N LYS A 21 -29.42 -20.49 6.28
CA LYS A 21 -28.15 -20.97 6.83
C LYS A 21 -27.18 -21.36 5.71
N ASN A 22 -27.65 -22.14 4.74
CA ASN A 22 -26.85 -22.55 3.59
C ASN A 22 -26.39 -21.35 2.77
N TYR A 23 -27.29 -20.42 2.46
CA TYR A 23 -26.95 -19.19 1.74
C TYR A 23 -25.81 -18.41 2.42
N TYR A 24 -25.89 -18.21 3.74
CA TYR A 24 -24.85 -17.49 4.45
C TYR A 24 -23.54 -18.27 4.53
N GLN A 25 -23.59 -19.60 4.69
CA GLN A 25 -22.40 -20.45 4.65
C GLN A 25 -21.67 -20.32 3.30
N THR A 26 -22.39 -20.38 2.18
CA THR A 26 -21.81 -20.21 0.85
C THR A 26 -21.19 -18.82 0.68
N LYS A 27 -21.87 -17.76 1.11
CA LYS A 27 -21.35 -16.38 1.01
C LYS A 27 -20.10 -16.16 1.86
N ILE A 28 -20.03 -16.78 3.04
CA ILE A 28 -18.83 -16.75 3.88
C ILE A 28 -17.68 -17.47 3.18
N ALA A 29 -17.92 -18.68 2.64
CA ALA A 29 -16.90 -19.43 1.92
C ALA A 29 -16.32 -18.66 0.71
N GLU A 30 -17.19 -18.05 -0.11
CA GLU A 30 -16.78 -17.20 -1.24
C GLU A 30 -15.89 -16.03 -0.79
N ALA A 31 -16.23 -15.39 0.33
CA ALA A 31 -15.46 -14.27 0.87
C ALA A 31 -14.06 -14.72 1.32
N PHE A 32 -13.96 -15.85 2.02
CA PHE A 32 -12.66 -16.44 2.40
C PHE A 32 -11.84 -16.80 1.17
N GLU A 33 -12.42 -17.50 0.18
CA GLU A 33 -11.69 -17.81 -1.05
C GLU A 33 -11.13 -16.57 -1.75
N THR A 34 -11.94 -15.52 -1.88
CA THR A 34 -11.55 -14.27 -2.53
C THR A 34 -10.36 -13.62 -1.82
N VAL A 35 -10.39 -13.61 -0.48
CA VAL A 35 -9.33 -13.02 0.35
C VAL A 35 -8.04 -13.83 0.22
N TYR A 36 -8.09 -15.16 0.31
CA TYR A 36 -6.87 -15.99 0.25
C TYR A 36 -6.30 -16.09 -1.16
N LYS A 37 -7.14 -16.04 -2.21
CA LYS A 37 -6.70 -15.94 -3.62
C LYS A 37 -5.91 -14.65 -3.88
N SER A 38 -6.07 -13.60 -3.07
CA SER A 38 -5.32 -12.35 -3.21
C SER A 38 -3.82 -12.50 -2.92
N LYS A 39 -3.40 -13.52 -2.16
CA LYS A 39 -2.02 -13.75 -1.69
C LYS A 39 -1.38 -12.56 -0.94
N ASP A 40 -2.18 -11.60 -0.48
CA ASP A 40 -1.73 -10.48 0.34
C ASP A 40 -1.83 -10.85 1.83
N PHE A 41 -0.72 -11.29 2.42
CA PHE A 41 -0.66 -11.72 3.82
C PHE A 41 -1.07 -10.63 4.83
N GLU A 42 -0.85 -9.34 4.50
CA GLU A 42 -1.24 -8.25 5.38
C GLU A 42 -2.78 -8.08 5.36
N TYR A 43 -3.38 -8.22 4.18
CA TYR A 43 -4.84 -8.19 4.02
C TYR A 43 -5.52 -9.42 4.63
N ILE A 44 -4.97 -10.62 4.41
CA ILE A 44 -5.46 -11.87 5.01
C ILE A 44 -5.47 -11.74 6.55
N GLY A 45 -4.36 -11.28 7.15
CA GLY A 45 -4.27 -11.13 8.60
C GLY A 45 -5.23 -10.06 9.17
N GLN A 46 -5.53 -9.00 8.41
CA GLN A 46 -6.55 -8.02 8.81
C GLN A 46 -7.96 -8.61 8.75
N PHE A 47 -8.26 -9.36 7.68
CA PHE A 47 -9.54 -10.03 7.50
C PHE A 47 -9.80 -11.05 8.62
N GLU A 48 -8.85 -11.94 8.90
CA GLU A 48 -8.94 -12.93 9.99
C GLU A 48 -9.18 -12.26 11.35
N LYS A 49 -8.45 -11.18 11.67
CA LYS A 49 -8.67 -10.42 12.92
C LYS A 49 -10.08 -9.86 13.05
N ILE A 50 -10.67 -9.37 11.94
CA ILE A 50 -12.04 -8.86 11.94
C ILE A 50 -13.02 -10.02 12.19
N VAL A 51 -12.84 -11.14 11.48
CA VAL A 51 -13.68 -12.33 11.66
C VAL A 51 -13.60 -12.84 13.09
N SER A 52 -12.40 -13.01 13.66
CA SER A 52 -12.22 -13.44 15.06
C SER A 52 -12.88 -12.50 16.07
N LYS A 53 -12.83 -11.17 15.85
CA LYS A 53 -13.51 -10.21 16.73
C LYS A 53 -15.02 -10.33 16.66
N LEU A 54 -15.56 -10.51 15.46
CA LEU A 54 -16.99 -10.69 15.24
C LEU A 54 -17.50 -12.00 15.85
N THR A 55 -16.79 -13.11 15.65
CA THR A 55 -17.15 -14.41 16.23
C THR A 55 -17.06 -14.38 17.76
N ALA A 56 -16.01 -13.77 18.33
CA ALA A 56 -15.88 -13.61 19.78
C ALA A 56 -17.01 -12.77 20.40
N ARG A 57 -17.47 -11.71 19.71
CA ARG A 57 -18.62 -10.91 20.16
C ARG A 57 -19.94 -11.69 20.04
N ALA A 58 -20.11 -12.48 18.98
CA ALA A 58 -21.28 -13.32 18.78
C ALA A 58 -21.40 -14.43 19.84
N LEU A 59 -20.28 -15.09 20.18
CA LEU A 59 -20.22 -16.12 21.24
C LEU A 59 -20.55 -15.56 22.64
N LYS A 60 -20.30 -14.27 22.88
CA LYS A 60 -20.67 -13.57 24.12
C LYS A 60 -22.13 -13.10 24.16
N GLY A 61 -22.98 -13.51 23.21
CA GLY A 61 -24.39 -13.13 23.15
C GLY A 61 -24.65 -11.71 22.65
N ASN A 62 -23.62 -10.96 22.24
CA ASN A 62 -23.74 -9.56 21.78
C ASN A 62 -24.13 -9.43 20.30
N LEU A 63 -25.06 -10.25 19.83
CA LEU A 63 -25.52 -10.24 18.43
C LEU A 63 -26.23 -8.93 18.07
N GLU A 64 -27.04 -8.37 18.98
CA GLU A 64 -27.78 -7.13 18.72
C GLU A 64 -26.87 -5.91 18.53
N GLY A 65 -25.76 -5.84 19.28
CA GLY A 65 -24.77 -4.76 19.17
C GLY A 65 -24.05 -4.78 17.82
N ILE A 66 -23.74 -5.98 17.31
CA ILE A 66 -23.12 -6.18 15.98
C ILE A 66 -24.06 -5.69 14.87
N ILE A 67 -25.37 -6.00 14.97
CA ILE A 67 -26.38 -5.61 13.97
C ILE A 67 -26.72 -4.10 14.07
N LYS A 68 -26.73 -3.51 15.27
CA LYS A 68 -26.97 -2.06 15.45
C LYS A 68 -25.79 -1.22 14.95
N GLU A 69 -24.55 -1.67 15.15
CA GLU A 69 -23.35 -1.01 14.59
C GLU A 69 -23.35 -1.02 13.05
N SER A 70 -23.80 -2.12 12.41
CA SER A 70 -23.83 -2.21 10.95
C SER A 70 -24.85 -1.25 10.31
N LYS A 71 -25.97 -0.95 11.00
CA LYS A 71 -27.00 -0.01 10.52
C LYS A 71 -26.56 1.47 10.56
N ARG A 72 -25.54 1.82 11.35
CA ARG A 72 -24.99 3.19 11.41
C ARG A 72 -24.02 3.51 10.26
N GLY A 73 -23.56 2.50 9.53
CA GLY A 73 -22.85 2.68 8.27
C GLY A 73 -23.84 2.72 7.11
N ARG A 74 -23.96 3.86 6.41
CA ARG A 74 -24.69 3.91 5.13
C ARG A 74 -24.25 2.71 4.26
N PRO A 75 -25.17 2.01 3.57
CA PRO A 75 -24.79 0.98 2.62
C PRO A 75 -23.84 1.61 1.61
N ARG A 76 -22.56 1.23 1.66
CA ARG A 76 -21.60 1.67 0.65
C ARG A 76 -22.07 1.00 -0.63
N LYS A 77 -22.51 1.80 -1.62
CA LYS A 77 -22.63 1.32 -3.01
C LYS A 77 -21.35 0.53 -3.29
N ILE A 78 -21.50 -0.74 -3.67
CA ILE A 78 -20.39 -1.56 -4.16
C ILE A 78 -19.90 -0.83 -5.41
N LYS A 79 -18.92 0.06 -5.24
CA LYS A 79 -18.26 0.73 -6.36
C LYS A 79 -17.62 -0.38 -7.19
N GLU A 80 -17.65 -0.22 -8.52
CA GLU A 80 -16.92 -1.09 -9.43
C GLU A 80 -15.56 -1.46 -8.84
N ILE A 81 -15.28 -2.76 -8.84
CA ILE A 81 -14.03 -3.30 -8.31
C ILE A 81 -12.92 -2.73 -9.20
N ASP A 82 -12.24 -1.71 -8.70
CA ASP A 82 -11.07 -1.13 -9.35
C ASP A 82 -10.04 -2.26 -9.50
N LYS A 83 -9.79 -2.62 -10.78
CA LYS A 83 -8.95 -3.75 -11.20
C LYS A 83 -7.46 -3.49 -10.99
N ARG A 84 -7.07 -2.27 -10.65
CA ARG A 84 -5.66 -1.92 -10.41
C ARG A 84 -5.13 -2.64 -9.17
N PRO A 85 -3.84 -3.02 -9.17
CA PRO A 85 -3.22 -3.61 -7.99
C PRO A 85 -3.29 -2.65 -6.80
N ARG A 86 -3.58 -3.18 -5.61
CA ARG A 86 -3.61 -2.40 -4.36
C ARG A 86 -2.22 -1.89 -4.04
N LEU A 87 -2.11 -0.61 -3.69
CA LEU A 87 -0.88 0.03 -3.22
C LEU A 87 -0.47 -0.49 -1.84
N THR A 88 0.68 -1.15 -1.75
CA THR A 88 1.33 -1.51 -0.48
C THR A 88 2.51 -0.59 -0.15
N SER A 89 2.98 -0.61 1.10
CA SER A 89 4.16 0.18 1.48
C SER A 89 5.42 -0.22 0.70
N TYR A 90 5.54 -1.50 0.35
CA TYR A 90 6.63 -2.03 -0.48
C TYR A 90 6.56 -1.50 -1.92
N GLN A 91 5.38 -1.61 -2.56
CA GLN A 91 5.20 -1.12 -3.93
C GLN A 91 5.39 0.40 -4.02
N TYR A 92 4.96 1.15 -3.00
CA TYR A 92 5.21 2.58 -2.91
C TYR A 92 6.72 2.86 -2.89
N ALA A 93 7.48 2.19 -2.02
CA ALA A 93 8.93 2.38 -1.93
C ALA A 93 9.64 2.00 -3.24
N LYS A 94 9.30 0.85 -3.83
CA LYS A 94 9.84 0.42 -5.12
C LYS A 94 9.56 1.44 -6.23
N SER A 95 8.32 1.94 -6.29
CA SER A 95 7.94 2.94 -7.31
C SER A 95 8.69 4.26 -7.13
N ARG A 96 8.95 4.67 -5.88
CA ARG A 96 9.74 5.87 -5.58
C ARG A 96 11.22 5.67 -5.89
N ASP A 97 11.78 4.49 -5.64
CA ASP A 97 13.15 4.13 -6.02
C ASP A 97 13.31 4.12 -7.56
N GLU A 98 12.27 3.74 -8.30
CA GLU A 98 12.16 3.83 -9.76
C GLU A 98 11.94 5.27 -10.29
N GLY A 99 11.76 6.25 -9.39
CA GLY A 99 11.62 7.67 -9.73
C GLY A 99 10.19 8.16 -9.96
N MET A 100 9.16 7.31 -9.80
CA MET A 100 7.77 7.72 -10.03
C MET A 100 7.31 8.82 -9.05
N THR A 101 6.47 9.72 -9.55
CA THR A 101 5.79 10.74 -8.76
C THR A 101 4.60 10.14 -8.00
N ASN A 102 4.12 10.85 -6.98
CA ASN A 102 2.94 10.43 -6.24
C ASN A 102 1.69 10.34 -7.14
N GLU A 103 1.59 11.17 -8.17
CA GLU A 103 0.45 11.16 -9.10
C GLU A 103 0.49 9.93 -10.00
N GLU A 104 1.65 9.59 -10.54
CA GLU A 104 1.86 8.36 -11.31
C GLU A 104 1.54 7.11 -10.48
N ILE A 105 1.95 7.10 -9.21
CA ILE A 105 1.65 5.99 -8.28
C ILE A 105 0.13 5.87 -8.03
N LYS A 106 -0.59 6.99 -7.89
CA LYS A 106 -2.06 6.98 -7.73
C LYS A 106 -2.79 6.47 -8.98
N ASN A 107 -2.21 6.70 -10.15
CA ASN A 107 -2.79 6.23 -11.42
C ASN A 107 -2.53 4.73 -11.60
N LYS A 108 -1.34 4.25 -11.22
CA LYS A 108 -0.91 2.86 -11.36
C LYS A 108 -1.56 1.91 -10.34
N PHE A 109 -1.79 2.38 -9.11
CA PHE A 109 -2.27 1.53 -8.02
C PHE A 109 -3.61 1.99 -7.46
N ARG A 110 -4.43 1.02 -7.04
CA ARG A 110 -5.64 1.26 -6.25
C ARG A 110 -5.25 1.63 -4.83
N MET A 111 -5.89 2.66 -4.29
CA MET A 111 -5.79 3.04 -2.88
C MET A 111 -7.11 2.82 -2.18
N ASP A 112 -7.10 2.03 -1.10
CA ASP A 112 -8.32 1.80 -0.31
C ASP A 112 -8.65 2.98 0.62
N SER A 113 -7.67 3.85 0.89
CA SER A 113 -7.82 5.06 1.68
C SER A 113 -6.93 6.17 1.15
N PRO A 114 -7.42 7.42 1.04
CA PRO A 114 -6.61 8.58 0.67
C PRO A 114 -5.42 8.80 1.61
N TYR A 115 -5.53 8.38 2.88
CA TYR A 115 -4.51 8.56 3.91
C TYR A 115 -3.35 7.56 3.80
N HIS A 116 -3.46 6.50 3.01
CA HIS A 116 -2.37 5.52 2.85
C HIS A 116 -1.14 6.14 2.20
N LEU A 117 -1.32 7.05 1.24
CA LEU A 117 -0.22 7.64 0.49
C LEU A 117 0.70 8.50 1.38
N SER A 118 0.11 9.27 2.31
CA SER A 118 0.88 10.07 3.26
C SER A 118 1.60 9.19 4.27
N GLY A 119 0.97 8.10 4.74
CA GLY A 119 1.60 7.10 5.61
C GLY A 119 2.80 6.42 4.96
N PHE A 120 2.66 5.95 3.71
CA PHE A 120 3.74 5.30 2.98
C PHE A 120 4.89 6.26 2.65
N SER A 121 4.58 7.51 2.29
CA SER A 121 5.59 8.56 2.08
C SER A 121 6.43 8.82 3.33
N ARG A 122 5.79 8.94 4.51
CA ARG A 122 6.49 9.11 5.79
C ARG A 122 7.41 7.93 6.09
N LYS A 123 6.92 6.70 5.90
CA LYS A 123 7.70 5.46 6.12
C LYS A 123 8.89 5.38 5.16
N TYR A 124 8.68 5.68 3.88
CA TYR A 124 9.75 5.73 2.87
C TYR A 124 10.83 6.74 3.25
N ASN A 125 10.44 7.96 3.62
CA ASN A 125 11.40 9.00 4.01
C ASN A 125 12.16 8.66 5.30
N LYS A 126 11.51 7.98 6.26
CA LYS A 126 12.18 7.48 7.46
C LYS A 126 13.26 6.44 7.10
N ASN A 127 12.89 5.43 6.32
CA ASN A 127 13.82 4.40 5.87
C ASN A 127 14.97 4.98 5.03
N LEU A 128 14.69 6.00 4.21
CA LEU A 128 15.72 6.69 3.43
C LEU A 128 16.69 7.47 4.31
N LYS A 129 16.23 8.05 5.43
CA LYS A 129 17.10 8.67 6.44
C LYS A 129 17.96 7.64 7.17
N GLU A 130 17.40 6.50 7.52
CA GLU A 130 18.13 5.39 8.17
C GLU A 130 19.21 4.82 7.24
N ARG A 131 18.87 4.53 5.97
CA ARG A 131 19.85 4.13 4.94
C ARG A 131 20.98 5.15 4.76
N LYS A 132 20.72 6.45 4.94
CA LYS A 132 21.75 7.50 4.88
C LYS A 132 22.63 7.57 6.14
N LYS A 133 22.14 7.11 7.30
CA LYS A 133 22.92 6.99 8.53
C LYS A 133 23.88 5.81 8.47
N ASP A 134 23.44 4.69 7.89
CA ASP A 134 24.24 3.48 7.74
C ASP A 134 25.15 3.50 6.51
N ASP A 135 25.12 4.60 5.74
CA ASP A 135 26.02 4.80 4.60
C ASP A 135 27.44 5.05 5.10
N THR A 136 28.24 3.98 5.16
CA THR A 136 29.65 3.97 5.56
C THR A 136 30.58 4.64 4.55
N ARG A 137 30.07 5.04 3.37
CA ARG A 137 30.91 5.65 2.34
C ARG A 137 31.46 7.01 2.81
N PRO A 138 32.73 7.31 2.49
CA PRO A 138 33.32 8.58 2.83
C PRO A 138 32.55 9.73 2.16
N LYS A 139 32.32 10.83 2.91
CA LYS A 139 31.70 12.04 2.35
C LYS A 139 32.52 12.58 1.17
N LEU A 140 31.83 12.96 0.11
CA LEU A 140 32.40 13.63 -1.06
C LEU A 140 32.74 15.08 -0.73
N THR A 141 34.02 15.45 -0.81
CA THR A 141 34.48 16.83 -0.71
C THR A 141 34.99 17.31 -2.07
N SER A 142 35.13 18.62 -2.27
CA SER A 142 35.68 19.16 -3.53
C SER A 142 37.07 18.62 -3.85
N LYS A 143 37.92 18.43 -2.83
CA LYS A 143 39.26 17.81 -2.96
C LYS A 143 39.16 16.35 -3.43
N LYS A 144 38.27 15.55 -2.83
CA LYS A 144 38.07 14.14 -3.21
C LYS A 144 37.46 14.01 -4.61
N TYR A 145 36.56 14.94 -4.98
CA TYR A 145 36.00 15.02 -6.32
C TYR A 145 37.07 15.32 -7.37
N ALA A 146 37.90 16.34 -7.13
CA ALA A 146 38.99 16.69 -8.03
C ALA A 146 39.96 15.52 -8.22
N LYS A 147 40.41 14.90 -7.12
CA LYS A 147 41.28 13.72 -7.18
C LYS A 147 40.64 12.58 -7.98
N ALA A 148 39.38 12.24 -7.70
CA ALA A 148 38.69 11.19 -8.45
C ALA A 148 38.52 11.52 -9.94
N LYS A 149 38.40 12.80 -10.29
CA LYS A 149 38.39 13.25 -11.69
C LYS A 149 39.75 13.19 -12.36
N ASP A 150 40.81 13.55 -11.64
CA ASP A 150 42.20 13.39 -12.10
C ASP A 150 42.54 11.90 -12.29
N ASP A 151 42.01 11.03 -11.44
CA ASP A 151 42.07 9.57 -11.54
C ASP A 151 41.17 8.99 -12.67
N GLY A 152 40.52 9.84 -13.47
CA GLY A 152 39.71 9.43 -14.63
C GLY A 152 38.29 8.94 -14.33
N MET A 153 37.80 9.01 -13.08
CA MET A 153 36.48 8.49 -12.73
C MET A 153 35.33 9.32 -13.34
N THR A 154 34.28 8.62 -13.75
CA THR A 154 33.01 9.21 -14.17
C THR A 154 32.21 9.71 -12.97
N ASN A 155 31.27 10.65 -13.20
CA ASN A 155 30.40 11.14 -12.12
C ASN A 155 29.52 10.01 -11.53
N LYS A 156 29.20 8.98 -12.33
CA LYS A 156 28.44 7.80 -11.89
C LYS A 156 29.25 6.97 -10.91
N GLU A 157 30.52 6.73 -11.20
CA GLU A 157 31.44 6.00 -10.31
C GLU A 157 31.74 6.77 -9.02
N ILE A 158 31.94 8.09 -9.13
CA ILE A 158 32.11 8.96 -7.96
C ILE A 158 30.89 8.90 -7.04
N LYS A 159 29.67 8.87 -7.60
CA LYS A 159 28.42 8.73 -6.84
C LYS A 159 28.26 7.39 -6.13
N ASN A 160 28.86 6.34 -6.69
CA ASN A 160 28.85 5.01 -6.08
C ASN A 160 29.89 4.93 -4.95
N LYS A 161 31.07 5.51 -5.16
CA LYS A 161 32.21 5.45 -4.21
C LYS A 161 32.08 6.39 -3.00
N PHE A 162 31.46 7.55 -3.18
CA PHE A 162 31.36 8.58 -2.13
C PHE A 162 29.91 8.88 -1.74
N ARG A 163 29.70 9.20 -0.47
CA ARG A 163 28.42 9.71 0.00
C ARG A 163 28.23 11.15 -0.43
N ILE A 164 27.07 11.45 -1.01
CA ILE A 164 26.68 12.78 -1.46
C ILE A 164 25.54 13.28 -0.58
N ASP A 165 25.68 14.50 -0.05
CA ASP A 165 24.70 15.12 0.84
C ASP A 165 23.53 15.74 0.05
N SER A 166 23.78 16.24 -1.16
CA SER A 166 22.74 16.79 -2.05
C SER A 166 22.93 16.46 -3.53
N ALA A 167 21.83 16.34 -4.28
CA ALA A 167 21.89 16.07 -5.72
C ALA A 167 22.68 17.13 -6.52
N ARG A 168 22.70 18.39 -6.05
CA ARG A 168 23.42 19.51 -6.69
C ARG A 168 24.93 19.50 -6.43
N GLN A 169 25.40 18.74 -5.44
CA GLN A 169 26.79 18.76 -4.97
C GLN A 169 27.79 18.33 -6.06
N LEU A 170 27.45 17.30 -6.85
CA LEU A 170 28.27 16.86 -7.98
C LEU A 170 28.43 17.94 -9.05
N GLY A 171 27.32 18.60 -9.42
CA GLY A 171 27.34 19.68 -10.41
C GLY A 171 28.16 20.88 -9.93
N GLY A 172 28.02 21.25 -8.66
CA GLY A 172 28.81 22.32 -8.05
C GLY A 172 30.31 22.03 -8.05
N PHE A 173 30.72 20.80 -7.69
CA PHE A 173 32.13 20.41 -7.72
C PHE A 173 32.68 20.26 -9.15
N ALA A 174 31.89 19.76 -10.09
CA ALA A 174 32.26 19.71 -11.51
C ALA A 174 32.56 21.11 -12.06
N TYR A 175 31.69 22.08 -11.77
CA TYR A 175 31.90 23.47 -12.17
C TYR A 175 33.17 24.07 -11.56
N GLN A 176 33.39 23.88 -10.25
CA GLN A 176 34.59 24.38 -9.58
C GLN A 176 35.87 23.73 -10.13
N TYR A 177 35.84 22.44 -10.42
CA TYR A 177 36.96 21.69 -11.00
C TYR A 177 37.32 22.22 -12.39
N LEU A 178 36.33 22.39 -13.27
CA LEU A 178 36.54 22.96 -14.61
C LEU A 178 37.06 24.41 -14.54
N LYS A 179 36.51 25.23 -13.65
CA LYS A 179 36.95 26.62 -13.44
C LYS A 179 38.42 26.71 -13.04
N LYS A 180 38.93 25.75 -12.27
CA LYS A 180 40.34 25.70 -11.84
C LYS A 180 41.32 25.26 -12.93
N ARG A 181 40.88 24.45 -13.90
CA ARG A 181 41.74 24.00 -15.02
C ARG A 181 41.76 24.96 -16.22
N LYS A 182 40.84 25.94 -16.25
CA LYS A 182 40.81 27.02 -17.26
C LYS A 182 41.64 28.25 -16.88
N LYS A 183 42.23 28.26 -15.68
CA LYS A 183 43.23 29.23 -15.25
C LYS A 183 44.59 28.59 -15.34
#